data_AF-C0ETT7-F1
#
_entry.id   AF-C0ETT7-F1
#
_cell.length_a   1.000
_cell.length_b   1.000
_cell.length_c   1.000
_cell.angle_alpha   90.00
_cell.angle_beta   90.00
_cell.angle_gamma   90.00
#
_symmetry.space_group_name_H-M   'P 1'
#
loop_
_entity.id
_entity.type
_entity.pdbx_description
1 polymer ?
#
loop_
_entity_poly.entity_id
_entity_poly.type
_entity_poly.pdbx_seq_one_letter_code
_entity_poly.pdbx_strand_id
1 'polypeptide(L)'
;MRTLYVHIGTPKTATTSIQMFCVENQKVLNKQSYSYPLLDFVYPHVAHRRNGHFLVGWVYKPGGQEDVEKEQELWEKGFAMIHREFEKYDNVILSDENIWHSSNGRKFPFWAKLMQDAKEHDYQVKVIVYIRRQDGLANSWLSQQVKEGWNTNATIKWDSFQRKTRKVVFNYYLLLEKIAEVTGRENIIVRIFDRKKFKGKDHTIFSDFLEAIGVDYTDDFKITEEEANRSLTGNSQEILRIVNTVLPDDDKVRTLVRQAAQDCENYKDPQNNFVMFSEEEFNKFMGRYEKWNEAIAKDYLHQEEPLFDMKRKEGERWTPENRFMYEDIVRFFGGVVIRQQRYIEALQKDINTLKESRLEAAKGLEDANVDEETKKILQSLSEQIINQQKDIQRALENSEKIDAVRDKNQEVKVRSLTVGNELIDLRQDYDALQKETKKDSKAIRQESKERDKELKAMIRELEQTSLWFRLRRKWRHITGKDK
;
A
#
# COMPACT_ATOMS: atom_id res chain seq x y z
N MET A 1 -5.30 20.25 29.88
CA MET A 1 -6.44 19.77 29.09
C MET A 1 -6.04 18.42 28.50
N ARG A 2 -6.89 17.40 28.62
CA ARG A 2 -6.57 16.05 28.15
C ARG A 2 -6.50 15.99 26.63
N THR A 3 -5.60 15.19 26.08
CA THR A 3 -5.36 15.11 24.63
C THR A 3 -5.35 13.69 24.11
N LEU A 4 -6.19 13.41 23.13
CA LEU A 4 -6.13 12.21 22.32
C LEU A 4 -5.34 12.50 21.03
N TYR A 5 -4.12 11.99 20.95
CA TYR A 5 -3.31 12.03 19.75
C TYR A 5 -3.67 10.85 18.82
N VAL A 6 -4.16 11.14 17.62
CA VAL A 6 -4.56 10.14 16.63
C VAL A 6 -3.60 10.18 15.46
N HIS A 7 -2.62 9.27 15.45
CA HIS A 7 -1.67 9.12 14.36
C HIS A 7 -2.29 8.30 13.21
N ILE A 8 -2.64 9.00 12.13
CA ILE A 8 -3.27 8.45 10.92
C ILE A 8 -2.21 8.18 9.85
N GLY A 9 -1.41 7.14 10.08
CA GLY A 9 -0.28 6.81 9.21
C GLY A 9 -0.65 6.72 7.74
N THR A 10 -0.04 7.54 6.87
CA THR A 10 -0.17 7.31 5.42
C THR A 10 0.72 6.14 5.01
N PRO A 11 0.42 5.44 3.90
CA PRO A 11 1.25 4.31 3.50
C PRO A 11 2.73 4.66 3.39
N LYS A 12 3.59 3.75 3.84
CA LYS A 12 5.05 3.87 3.72
C LYS A 12 5.66 5.07 4.45
N THR A 13 5.08 5.46 5.58
CA THR A 13 5.59 6.51 6.49
C THR A 13 5.97 5.98 7.88
N ALA A 14 6.44 4.73 7.95
CA ALA A 14 6.96 4.09 9.16
C ALA A 14 5.98 4.01 10.34
N THR A 15 4.68 3.87 10.06
CA THR A 15 3.64 3.69 11.09
C THR A 15 3.92 2.49 11.99
N THR A 16 4.31 1.35 11.43
CA THR A 16 4.69 0.15 12.19
C THR A 16 5.84 0.44 13.17
N SER A 17 6.84 1.19 12.73
CA SER A 17 8.00 1.57 13.53
C SER A 17 7.58 2.44 14.72
N ILE A 18 6.77 3.47 14.47
CA ILE A 18 6.19 4.33 15.52
C ILE A 18 5.38 3.51 16.52
N GLN A 19 4.52 2.60 16.05
CA GLN A 19 3.69 1.74 16.91
C GLN A 19 4.57 0.85 17.82
N MET A 20 5.60 0.22 17.27
CA MET A 20 6.53 -0.62 18.05
C MET A 20 7.30 0.22 19.07
N PHE A 21 7.80 1.38 18.65
CA PHE A 21 8.50 2.32 19.52
C PHE A 21 7.63 2.75 20.72
N CYS A 22 6.36 3.11 20.48
CA CYS A 22 5.45 3.48 21.58
C CYS A 22 5.19 2.32 22.55
N VAL A 23 4.99 1.10 22.04
CA VAL A 23 4.78 -0.09 22.88
C VAL A 23 6.01 -0.41 23.72
N GLU A 24 7.20 -0.37 23.12
CA GLU A 24 8.46 -0.63 23.82
C GLU A 24 8.74 0.42 24.90
N ASN A 25 8.41 1.69 24.61
CA ASN A 25 8.72 2.83 25.46
C ASN A 25 7.53 3.31 26.30
N GLN A 26 6.48 2.51 26.46
CA GLN A 26 5.30 2.86 27.26
C GLN A 26 5.68 3.41 28.65
N LYS A 27 6.62 2.78 29.35
CA LYS A 27 7.04 3.23 30.68
C LYS A 27 7.71 4.61 30.66
N VAL A 28 8.43 4.94 29.59
CA VAL A 28 9.09 6.24 29.41
C VAL A 28 8.06 7.32 29.06
N LEU A 29 7.12 7.00 28.17
CA LEU A 29 5.98 7.85 27.83
C LEU A 29 5.12 8.17 29.06
N ASN A 30 4.83 7.18 29.90
CA ASN A 30 4.03 7.34 31.12
C ASN A 30 4.65 8.36 32.09
N LYS A 31 5.99 8.44 32.18
CA LYS A 31 6.67 9.43 33.05
C LYS A 31 6.38 10.87 32.62
N GLN A 32 6.01 11.09 31.36
CA GLN A 32 5.64 12.38 30.80
C GLN A 32 4.12 12.55 30.62
N SER A 33 3.31 11.70 31.27
CA SER A 33 1.84 11.74 31.19
C SER A 33 1.29 11.36 29.80
N TYR A 34 1.94 10.43 29.09
CA TYR A 34 1.46 9.85 27.82
C TYR A 34 1.22 8.35 27.95
N SER A 35 0.12 7.86 27.37
CA SER A 35 -0.18 6.43 27.26
C SER A 35 -0.40 5.97 25.82
N TYR A 36 0.18 4.82 25.45
CA TYR A 36 -0.13 4.08 24.24
C TYR A 36 -0.82 2.74 24.62
N PRO A 37 -2.13 2.74 24.90
CA PRO A 37 -2.79 1.56 25.45
C PRO A 37 -2.84 0.42 24.45
N LEU A 38 -2.54 -0.80 24.92
CA LEU A 38 -2.87 -2.03 24.21
C LEU A 38 -4.29 -2.46 24.62
N LEU A 39 -5.20 -2.53 23.65
CA LEU A 39 -6.61 -2.86 23.91
C LEU A 39 -6.75 -4.28 24.46
N ASP A 40 -7.77 -4.57 25.27
CA ASP A 40 -8.02 -5.93 25.79
C ASP A 40 -8.73 -6.84 24.76
N PHE A 41 -8.82 -6.39 23.51
CA PHE A 41 -9.34 -7.12 22.37
C PHE A 41 -8.48 -6.85 21.12
N VAL A 42 -8.56 -7.77 20.15
CA VAL A 42 -7.88 -7.66 18.86
C VAL A 42 -8.82 -8.04 17.73
N TYR A 43 -8.63 -7.42 16.57
CA TYR A 43 -9.30 -7.83 15.35
C TYR A 43 -8.52 -8.99 14.70
N PRO A 44 -9.20 -9.95 14.07
CA PRO A 44 -8.52 -11.00 13.31
C PRO A 44 -7.55 -10.39 12.29
N HIS A 45 -6.33 -10.94 12.22
CA HIS A 45 -5.25 -10.50 11.31
C HIS A 45 -4.75 -9.05 11.51
N VAL A 46 -5.12 -8.39 12.61
CA VAL A 46 -4.62 -7.06 12.97
C VAL A 46 -3.64 -7.20 14.15
N ALA A 47 -2.44 -6.64 13.99
CA ALA A 47 -1.45 -6.64 15.05
C ALA A 47 -1.95 -5.86 16.26
N HIS A 48 -1.79 -6.41 17.47
CA HIS A 48 -2.29 -5.83 18.73
C HIS A 48 -1.82 -4.39 18.98
N ARG A 49 -0.61 -4.06 18.54
CA ARG A 49 -0.06 -2.69 18.59
C ARG A 49 -0.89 -1.66 17.83
N ARG A 50 -1.76 -2.05 16.89
CA ARG A 50 -2.61 -1.11 16.13
C ARG A 50 -3.83 -0.68 16.95
N ASN A 51 -3.58 0.03 18.05
CA ASN A 51 -4.61 0.38 19.02
C ASN A 51 -5.66 1.38 18.51
N GLY A 52 -5.42 2.06 17.39
CA GLY A 52 -6.41 2.92 16.73
C GLY A 52 -7.38 2.16 15.82
N HIS A 53 -7.20 0.86 15.59
CA HIS A 53 -7.96 0.11 14.60
C HIS A 53 -9.46 0.08 14.88
N PHE A 54 -9.85 0.06 16.16
CA PHE A 54 -11.26 -0.02 16.55
C PHE A 54 -12.08 1.17 16.01
N LEU A 55 -11.42 2.30 15.70
CA LEU A 55 -12.06 3.46 15.07
C LEU A 55 -12.50 3.22 13.61
N VAL A 56 -12.02 2.16 12.95
CA VAL A 56 -12.30 1.94 11.53
C VAL A 56 -12.46 0.47 11.16
N GLY A 57 -12.38 -0.42 12.15
CA GLY A 57 -12.45 -1.86 11.98
C GLY A 57 -13.78 -2.30 11.38
N TRP A 58 -13.70 -3.25 10.45
CA TRP A 58 -14.87 -3.97 9.95
C TRP A 58 -15.00 -5.29 10.68
N VAL A 59 -16.20 -5.64 11.11
CA VAL A 59 -16.51 -6.96 11.66
C VAL A 59 -17.52 -7.65 10.75
N TYR A 60 -17.37 -8.95 10.57
CA TYR A 60 -18.24 -9.73 9.68
C TYR A 60 -18.80 -10.95 10.44
N LYS A 61 -20.09 -11.23 10.24
CA LYS A 61 -20.76 -12.44 10.71
C LYS A 61 -20.30 -13.66 9.90
N PRO A 62 -20.47 -14.90 10.42
CA PRO A 62 -20.34 -16.10 9.62
C PRO A 62 -21.26 -16.01 8.39
N GLY A 63 -20.68 -15.93 7.18
CA GLY A 63 -21.41 -15.66 5.93
C GLY A 63 -21.05 -14.32 5.26
N GLY A 64 -20.19 -13.49 5.86
CA GLY A 64 -19.59 -12.32 5.20
C GLY A 64 -20.43 -11.04 5.22
N GLN A 65 -21.56 -11.03 5.92
CA GLN A 65 -22.33 -9.81 6.19
C GLN A 65 -21.67 -8.99 7.29
N GLU A 66 -21.69 -7.66 7.18
CA GLU A 66 -21.16 -6.75 8.18
C GLU A 66 -21.91 -6.90 9.52
N ASP A 67 -21.16 -6.96 10.62
CA ASP A 67 -21.67 -7.08 11.98
C ASP A 67 -21.64 -5.71 12.68
N VAL A 68 -22.60 -4.87 12.32
CA VAL A 68 -22.68 -3.47 12.81
C VAL A 68 -22.85 -3.41 14.33
N GLU A 69 -23.57 -4.37 14.93
CA GLU A 69 -23.75 -4.44 16.39
C GLU A 69 -22.43 -4.74 17.08
N LYS A 70 -21.68 -5.73 16.58
CA LYS A 70 -20.36 -6.06 17.14
C LYS A 70 -19.35 -4.94 16.94
N GLU A 71 -19.39 -4.25 15.80
CA GLU A 71 -18.58 -3.06 15.58
C GLU A 71 -18.85 -1.98 16.63
N GLN A 72 -20.12 -1.70 16.92
CA GLN A 72 -20.53 -0.71 17.91
C GLN A 72 -20.11 -1.13 19.34
N GLU A 73 -20.22 -2.42 19.69
CA GLU A 73 -19.73 -2.93 20.97
C GLU A 73 -18.21 -2.73 21.15
N LEU A 74 -17.42 -3.08 20.11
CA LEU A 74 -15.97 -2.88 20.13
C LEU A 74 -15.60 -1.39 20.18
N TRP A 75 -16.43 -0.55 19.56
CA TRP A 75 -16.30 0.89 19.60
C TRP A 75 -16.42 1.46 21.02
N GLU A 76 -17.51 1.11 21.70
CA GLU A 76 -17.79 1.51 23.08
C GLU A 76 -16.73 0.99 24.04
N LYS A 77 -16.29 -0.27 23.85
CA LYS A 77 -15.22 -0.87 24.63
C LYS A 77 -13.89 -0.12 24.44
N GLY A 78 -13.56 0.27 23.21
CA GLY A 78 -12.37 1.06 22.90
C GLY A 78 -12.37 2.43 23.57
N PHE A 79 -13.49 3.16 23.53
CA PHE A 79 -13.60 4.45 24.21
C PHE A 79 -13.56 4.32 25.74
N ALA A 80 -14.25 3.33 26.31
CA ALA A 80 -14.18 3.06 27.74
C ALA A 80 -12.75 2.73 28.20
N MET A 81 -11.89 2.17 27.34
CA MET A 81 -10.46 2.04 27.63
C MET A 81 -9.74 3.38 27.60
N ILE A 82 -10.00 4.22 26.60
CA ILE A 82 -9.38 5.55 26.49
C ILE A 82 -9.74 6.43 27.68
N HIS A 83 -11.00 6.46 28.09
CA HIS A 83 -11.45 7.24 29.24
C HIS A 83 -10.76 6.80 30.54
N ARG A 84 -10.57 5.48 30.73
CA ARG A 84 -9.80 4.94 31.86
C ARG A 84 -8.32 5.32 31.82
N GLU A 85 -7.72 5.42 30.64
CA GLU A 85 -6.35 5.91 30.52
C GLU A 85 -6.24 7.40 30.89
N PHE A 86 -7.25 8.20 30.55
CA PHE A 86 -7.33 9.62 30.93
C PHE A 86 -7.51 9.88 32.43
N GLU A 87 -7.84 8.85 33.23
CA GLU A 87 -7.79 8.93 34.69
C GLU A 87 -6.36 8.95 35.23
N LYS A 88 -5.39 8.43 34.46
CA LYS A 88 -3.98 8.25 34.88
C LYS A 88 -3.01 9.17 34.15
N TYR A 89 -3.33 9.52 32.91
CA TYR A 89 -2.44 10.26 32.02
C TYR A 89 -3.21 11.39 31.33
N ASP A 90 -2.53 12.50 31.07
CA ASP A 90 -3.13 13.65 30.38
C ASP A 90 -3.25 13.39 28.88
N ASN A 91 -2.41 12.51 28.32
CA ASN A 91 -2.32 12.28 26.89
C ASN A 91 -2.46 10.79 26.56
N VAL A 92 -3.28 10.47 25.57
CA VAL A 92 -3.44 9.11 25.04
C VAL A 92 -3.11 9.12 23.56
N ILE A 93 -2.37 8.13 23.09
CA ILE A 93 -1.92 7.99 21.71
C ILE A 93 -2.60 6.78 21.07
N LEU A 94 -3.32 7.03 19.98
CA LEU A 94 -3.84 6.01 19.08
C LEU A 94 -3.06 6.05 17.76
N SER A 95 -2.75 4.88 17.20
CA SER A 95 -2.17 4.80 15.86
C SER A 95 -2.70 3.63 15.07
N ASP A 96 -3.12 3.91 13.84
CA ASP A 96 -3.48 2.91 12.84
C ASP A 96 -3.47 3.53 11.42
N GLU A 97 -2.79 2.87 10.48
CA GLU A 97 -2.67 3.34 9.09
C GLU A 97 -3.97 3.23 8.28
N ASN A 98 -4.90 2.35 8.64
CA ASN A 98 -6.20 2.23 7.97
C ASN A 98 -7.10 3.42 8.25
N ILE A 99 -6.82 4.24 9.27
CA ILE A 99 -7.59 5.47 9.54
C ILE A 99 -7.48 6.42 8.34
N TRP A 100 -6.28 6.56 7.76
CA TRP A 100 -6.07 7.35 6.55
C TRP A 100 -6.91 6.85 5.37
N HIS A 101 -6.86 5.55 5.09
CA HIS A 101 -7.64 4.94 4.00
C HIS A 101 -9.15 5.05 4.22
N SER A 102 -9.60 4.82 5.45
CA SER A 102 -11.01 4.86 5.84
C SER A 102 -11.59 6.28 5.79
N SER A 103 -10.75 7.30 5.98
CA SER A 103 -11.13 8.70 5.82
C SER A 103 -11.50 9.05 4.36
N ASN A 104 -10.98 8.30 3.40
CA ASN A 104 -11.35 8.42 1.98
C ASN A 104 -12.50 7.48 1.57
N GLY A 105 -13.23 6.88 2.52
CA GLY A 105 -14.22 5.84 2.26
C GLY A 105 -15.48 5.92 3.11
N ARG A 106 -16.21 4.80 3.18
CA ARG A 106 -17.52 4.68 3.85
C ARG A 106 -17.47 4.87 5.36
N LYS A 107 -16.32 4.59 5.99
CA LYS A 107 -16.16 4.75 7.45
C LYS A 107 -15.95 6.20 7.87
N PHE A 108 -15.76 7.16 6.96
CA PHE A 108 -15.52 8.58 7.29
C PHE A 108 -16.40 9.19 8.42
N PRO A 109 -17.71 8.86 8.56
CA PRO A 109 -18.53 9.35 9.68
C PRO A 109 -17.99 9.07 11.08
N PHE A 110 -17.01 8.17 11.20
CA PHE A 110 -16.32 7.89 12.46
C PHE A 110 -15.65 9.12 13.08
N TRP A 111 -15.19 10.08 12.27
CA TRP A 111 -14.61 11.34 12.76
C TRP A 111 -15.62 12.15 13.58
N ALA A 112 -16.88 12.21 13.12
CA ALA A 112 -17.93 12.93 13.83
C ALA A 112 -18.23 12.25 15.18
N LYS A 113 -18.28 10.91 15.23
CA LYS A 113 -18.42 10.16 16.47
C LYS A 113 -17.26 10.42 17.44
N LEU A 114 -16.02 10.45 16.93
CA LEU A 114 -14.83 10.74 17.72
C LEU A 114 -14.83 12.15 18.32
N MET A 115 -15.21 13.16 17.53
CA MET A 115 -15.31 14.54 18.01
C MET A 115 -16.48 14.74 18.98
N GLN A 116 -17.56 13.96 18.82
CA GLN A 116 -18.66 13.94 19.79
C GLN A 116 -18.22 13.36 21.13
N ASP A 117 -17.56 12.21 21.14
CA ASP A 117 -17.02 11.59 22.38
C ASP A 117 -16.06 12.54 23.11
N ALA A 118 -15.19 13.22 22.35
CA ALA A 118 -14.26 14.23 22.84
C ALA A 118 -14.96 15.40 23.54
N LYS A 119 -16.08 15.86 22.98
CA LYS A 119 -16.90 16.92 23.57
C LYS A 119 -17.63 16.46 24.83
N GLU A 120 -18.13 15.23 24.84
CA GLU A 120 -18.87 14.67 25.99
C GLU A 120 -17.96 14.41 27.20
N HIS A 121 -16.67 14.10 26.96
CA HIS A 121 -15.70 13.72 28.00
C HIS A 121 -14.59 14.76 28.23
N ASP A 122 -14.73 15.97 27.69
CA ASP A 122 -13.84 17.12 27.89
C ASP A 122 -12.34 16.85 27.59
N TYR A 123 -12.07 16.36 26.38
CA TYR A 123 -10.70 16.22 25.87
C TYR A 123 -10.57 16.74 24.43
N GLN A 124 -9.35 17.13 24.02
CA GLN A 124 -9.07 17.50 22.62
C GLN A 124 -8.59 16.31 21.80
N VAL A 125 -8.88 16.33 20.51
CA VAL A 125 -8.30 15.42 19.53
C VAL A 125 -7.23 16.16 18.73
N LYS A 126 -6.03 15.59 18.63
CA LYS A 126 -4.95 16.07 17.76
C LYS A 126 -4.60 14.97 16.76
N VAL A 127 -4.78 15.23 15.47
CA VAL A 127 -4.52 14.30 14.37
C VAL A 127 -3.09 14.48 13.90
N ILE A 128 -2.30 13.41 13.85
CA ILE A 128 -0.92 13.46 13.34
C ILE A 128 -0.86 12.69 12.03
N VAL A 129 -0.31 13.31 11.01
CA VAL A 129 -0.22 12.72 9.67
C VAL A 129 1.14 12.98 9.04
N TYR A 130 1.83 11.90 8.69
CA TYR A 130 3.05 11.95 7.90
C TYR A 130 2.72 11.84 6.43
N ILE A 131 3.20 12.77 5.60
CA ILE A 131 3.06 12.73 4.15
C ILE A 131 4.40 12.56 3.47
N ARG A 132 4.43 11.78 2.40
CA ARG A 132 5.63 11.45 1.62
C ARG A 132 5.53 12.00 0.21
N ARG A 133 6.67 12.37 -0.40
CA ARG A 133 6.72 12.82 -1.80
C ARG A 133 6.06 11.78 -2.73
N GLN A 134 5.17 12.23 -3.61
CA GLN A 134 4.24 11.33 -4.29
C GLN A 134 4.92 10.31 -5.22
N ASP A 135 5.99 10.67 -5.94
CA ASP A 135 6.77 9.74 -6.77
C ASP A 135 7.41 8.61 -5.93
N GLY A 136 8.00 8.96 -4.78
CA GLY A 136 8.61 8.01 -3.86
C GLY A 136 7.58 7.12 -3.18
N LEU A 137 6.41 7.68 -2.86
CA LEU A 137 5.27 6.90 -2.37
C LEU A 137 4.76 5.93 -3.45
N ALA A 138 4.62 6.36 -4.71
CA ALA A 138 4.17 5.52 -5.81
C ALA A 138 5.04 4.26 -5.96
N ASN A 139 6.35 4.42 -5.97
CA ASN A 139 7.32 3.32 -6.01
C ASN A 139 7.16 2.39 -4.79
N SER A 140 7.17 2.97 -3.59
CA SER A 140 7.14 2.22 -2.33
C SER A 140 5.81 1.49 -2.12
N TRP A 141 4.71 2.08 -2.54
CA TRP A 141 3.37 1.51 -2.49
C TRP A 141 3.27 0.32 -3.43
N LEU A 142 3.59 0.50 -4.72
CA LEU A 142 3.53 -0.61 -5.68
C LEU A 142 4.45 -1.76 -5.25
N SER A 143 5.64 -1.45 -4.74
CA SER A 143 6.57 -2.44 -4.20
C SER A 143 5.93 -3.26 -3.07
N GLN A 144 5.23 -2.61 -2.15
CA GLN A 144 4.50 -3.30 -1.08
C GLN A 144 3.35 -4.15 -1.63
N GLN A 145 2.57 -3.64 -2.59
CA GLN A 145 1.46 -4.39 -3.17
C GLN A 145 1.93 -5.66 -3.90
N VAL A 146 3.07 -5.56 -4.61
CA VAL A 146 3.74 -6.70 -5.26
C VAL A 146 4.30 -7.67 -4.21
N LYS A 147 4.92 -7.18 -3.12
CA LYS A 147 5.39 -8.04 -2.02
C LYS A 147 4.24 -8.82 -1.37
N GLU A 148 3.14 -8.14 -1.06
CA GLU A 148 1.98 -8.78 -0.42
C GLU A 148 1.31 -9.80 -1.34
N GLY A 149 1.17 -9.50 -2.63
CA GLY A 149 0.75 -10.48 -3.62
C GLY A 149 -0.74 -10.84 -3.60
N TRP A 150 -1.58 -10.11 -2.85
CA TRP A 150 -2.97 -10.49 -2.53
C TRP A 150 -4.05 -9.79 -3.35
N ASN A 151 -3.71 -8.76 -4.14
CA ASN A 151 -4.70 -7.89 -4.78
C ASN A 151 -4.36 -7.56 -6.24
N THR A 152 -5.25 -6.86 -6.94
CA THR A 152 -5.08 -6.48 -8.35
C THR A 152 -3.77 -5.73 -8.65
N ASN A 153 -3.23 -5.00 -7.67
CA ASN A 153 -1.97 -4.27 -7.83
C ASN A 153 -0.73 -5.17 -7.68
N ALA A 154 -0.89 -6.44 -7.28
CA ALA A 154 0.22 -7.38 -7.19
C ALA A 154 0.78 -7.78 -8.57
N THR A 155 -0.02 -7.64 -9.63
CA THR A 155 0.32 -8.02 -11.01
C THR A 155 0.31 -6.83 -11.98
N ILE A 156 -0.03 -5.61 -11.53
CA ILE A 156 -0.12 -4.43 -12.39
C ILE A 156 1.27 -3.96 -12.83
N LYS A 157 1.42 -3.66 -14.13
CA LYS A 157 2.65 -3.08 -14.69
C LYS A 157 2.83 -1.65 -14.20
N TRP A 158 4.10 -1.21 -14.11
CA TRP A 158 4.45 0.15 -13.71
C TRP A 158 3.74 1.21 -14.56
N ASP A 159 3.80 1.10 -15.88
CA ASP A 159 3.20 2.08 -16.81
C ASP A 159 1.68 2.20 -16.66
N SER A 160 1.00 1.08 -16.43
CA SER A 160 -0.44 1.06 -16.11
C SER A 160 -0.73 1.74 -14.77
N PHE A 161 0.12 1.51 -13.77
CA PHE A 161 -0.01 2.09 -12.44
C PHE A 161 0.21 3.61 -12.43
N GLN A 162 1.25 4.13 -13.09
CA GLN A 162 1.53 5.58 -13.11
C GLN A 162 0.42 6.39 -13.80
N ARG A 163 -0.22 5.81 -14.84
CA ARG A 163 -1.36 6.42 -15.55
C ARG A 163 -2.58 6.56 -14.65
N LYS A 164 -2.95 5.49 -13.94
CA LYS A 164 -4.12 5.49 -13.05
C LYS A 164 -3.82 4.76 -11.74
N THR A 165 -3.42 5.56 -10.76
CA THR A 165 -3.12 5.11 -9.41
C THR A 165 -4.39 4.67 -8.71
N ARG A 166 -4.46 3.41 -8.24
CA ARG A 166 -5.64 2.84 -7.56
C ARG A 166 -5.37 2.65 -6.07
N LYS A 167 -6.39 2.94 -5.25
CA LYS A 167 -6.43 2.68 -3.80
C LYS A 167 -5.35 3.39 -2.96
N VAL A 168 -4.58 4.29 -3.58
CA VAL A 168 -3.62 5.16 -2.91
C VAL A 168 -4.07 6.61 -3.08
N VAL A 169 -3.97 7.39 -2.00
CA VAL A 169 -4.34 8.81 -1.99
C VAL A 169 -3.08 9.62 -2.24
N PHE A 170 -3.00 10.31 -3.38
CA PHE A 170 -1.86 11.19 -3.71
C PHE A 170 -2.20 12.68 -3.56
N ASN A 171 -3.48 13.03 -3.64
CA ASN A 171 -3.93 14.38 -3.33
C ASN A 171 -4.23 14.47 -1.83
N TYR A 172 -3.18 14.73 -1.04
CA TYR A 172 -3.28 14.78 0.41
C TYR A 172 -4.17 15.94 0.86
N TYR A 173 -4.08 17.10 0.21
CA TYR A 173 -4.80 18.32 0.61
C TYR A 173 -6.31 18.10 0.68
N LEU A 174 -6.90 17.48 -0.36
CA LEU A 174 -8.35 17.24 -0.36
C LEU A 174 -8.81 16.34 0.79
N LEU A 175 -8.01 15.34 1.16
CA LEU A 175 -8.37 14.47 2.28
C LEU A 175 -8.13 15.17 3.63
N LEU A 176 -7.06 15.95 3.74
CA LEU A 176 -6.79 16.75 4.94
C LEU A 176 -7.92 17.77 5.18
N GLU A 177 -8.34 18.50 4.15
CA GLU A 177 -9.44 19.47 4.26
C GLU A 177 -10.76 18.78 4.65
N LYS A 178 -11.04 17.61 4.06
CA LYS A 178 -12.21 16.82 4.47
C LYS A 178 -12.16 16.42 5.95
N ILE A 179 -10.98 16.04 6.47
CA ILE A 179 -10.81 15.74 7.90
C ILE A 179 -10.91 17.03 8.74
N ALA A 180 -10.36 18.15 8.25
CA ALA A 180 -10.37 19.45 8.92
C ALA A 180 -11.79 20.03 9.04
N GLU A 181 -12.69 19.75 8.10
CA GLU A 181 -14.11 20.13 8.18
C GLU A 181 -14.80 19.61 9.46
N VAL A 182 -14.33 18.48 10.00
CA VAL A 182 -14.90 17.86 11.21
C VAL A 182 -14.02 18.13 12.44
N THR A 183 -12.71 18.07 12.28
CA THR A 183 -11.75 18.11 13.40
C THR A 183 -11.22 19.51 13.71
N GLY A 184 -11.32 20.46 12.78
CA GLY A 184 -10.62 21.74 12.84
C GLY A 184 -9.19 21.63 12.29
N ARG A 185 -8.77 22.60 11.46
CA ARG A 185 -7.45 22.57 10.81
C ARG A 185 -6.32 22.67 11.85
N GLU A 186 -6.52 23.46 12.90
CA GLU A 186 -5.62 23.64 14.04
C GLU A 186 -5.38 22.36 14.88
N ASN A 187 -6.19 21.33 14.64
CA ASN A 187 -6.05 20.03 15.29
C ASN A 187 -5.29 19.02 14.43
N ILE A 188 -4.88 19.38 13.21
CA ILE A 188 -4.14 18.50 12.31
C ILE A 188 -2.66 18.94 12.24
N ILE A 189 -1.79 18.04 12.68
CA ILE A 189 -0.34 18.19 12.66
C ILE A 189 0.20 17.41 11.47
N VAL A 190 0.58 18.14 10.42
CA VAL A 190 1.19 17.57 9.22
C VAL A 190 2.70 17.50 9.38
N ARG A 191 3.29 16.35 9.06
CA ARG A 191 4.73 16.10 9.06
C ARG A 191 5.20 15.56 7.72
N ILE A 192 6.42 15.92 7.33
CA ILE A 192 7.01 15.46 6.07
C ILE A 192 7.88 14.24 6.36
N PHE A 193 7.56 13.11 5.71
CA PHE A 193 8.34 11.88 5.79
C PHE A 193 9.61 11.98 4.92
N ASP A 194 10.60 12.74 5.40
CA ASP A 194 11.92 12.92 4.81
C ASP A 194 12.94 13.12 5.94
N ARG A 195 14.04 12.35 5.94
CA ARG A 195 15.10 12.45 6.95
C ARG A 195 15.66 13.86 7.06
N LYS A 196 15.73 14.60 5.96
CA LYS A 196 16.23 15.99 5.97
C LYS A 196 15.29 16.98 6.65
N LYS A 197 14.01 16.61 6.82
CA LYS A 197 12.96 17.46 7.41
C LYS A 197 12.49 16.98 8.78
N PHE A 198 12.92 15.80 9.23
CA PHE A 198 12.61 15.31 10.58
C PHE A 198 13.18 16.23 11.64
N LYS A 199 12.37 16.55 12.64
CA LYS A 199 12.76 17.34 13.81
C LYS A 199 13.27 16.45 14.95
N GLY A 200 13.81 17.10 15.98
CA GLY A 200 14.33 16.44 17.17
C GLY A 200 15.73 15.85 17.00
N LYS A 201 16.16 15.07 18.01
CA LYS A 201 17.50 14.49 18.11
C LYS A 201 17.77 13.49 16.97
N ASP A 202 18.94 13.59 16.34
CA ASP A 202 19.43 12.69 15.29
C ASP A 202 18.55 12.61 14.02
N HIS A 203 17.56 13.50 13.88
CA HIS A 203 16.66 13.58 12.71
C HIS A 203 16.03 12.22 12.35
N THR A 204 15.50 11.52 13.36
CA THR A 204 14.84 10.21 13.18
C THR A 204 13.32 10.36 13.11
N ILE A 205 12.63 9.33 12.61
CA ILE A 205 11.16 9.31 12.65
C ILE A 205 10.64 9.32 14.09
N PHE A 206 11.37 8.71 15.02
CA PHE A 206 10.98 8.65 16.44
C PHE A 206 11.09 10.02 17.10
N SER A 207 12.19 10.73 16.88
CA SER A 207 12.39 12.07 17.42
C SER A 207 11.41 13.09 16.84
N ASP A 208 11.11 12.99 15.55
CA ASP A 208 10.11 13.86 14.91
C ASP A 208 8.71 13.56 15.43
N PHE A 209 8.36 12.28 15.63
CA PHE A 209 7.08 11.89 16.19
C PHE A 209 6.91 12.40 17.62
N LEU A 210 7.93 12.23 18.47
CA LEU A 210 7.91 12.74 19.84
C LEU A 210 7.76 14.27 19.87
N GLU A 211 8.48 15.01 19.02
CA GLU A 211 8.31 16.46 18.94
C GLU A 211 6.93 16.85 18.38
N ALA A 212 6.36 16.07 17.44
CA ALA A 212 5.01 16.31 16.93
C ALA A 212 3.92 16.18 18.01
N ILE A 213 4.12 15.32 19.01
CA ILE A 213 3.20 15.16 20.14
C ILE A 213 3.62 15.96 21.38
N GLY A 214 4.74 16.66 21.35
CA GLY A 214 5.25 17.43 22.50
C GLY A 214 5.79 16.58 23.65
N VAL A 215 6.42 15.45 23.34
CA VAL A 215 7.16 14.62 24.31
C VAL A 215 8.65 14.93 24.22
N ASP A 216 9.29 15.12 25.36
CA ASP A 216 10.73 15.35 25.44
C ASP A 216 11.50 14.07 25.13
N TYR A 217 12.38 14.14 24.14
CA TYR A 217 13.27 13.04 23.81
C TYR A 217 14.37 12.92 24.88
N THR A 218 14.38 11.81 25.62
CA THR A 218 15.37 11.51 26.67
C THR A 218 16.21 10.27 26.31
N ASP A 219 17.35 10.08 26.96
CA ASP A 219 18.20 8.90 26.74
C ASP A 219 17.60 7.60 27.30
N ASP A 220 16.46 7.67 28.02
CA ASP A 220 15.70 6.51 28.48
C ASP A 220 14.97 5.78 27.34
N PHE A 221 14.76 6.45 26.19
CA PHE A 221 14.08 5.85 25.05
C PHE A 221 14.95 4.78 24.38
N LYS A 222 14.36 3.61 24.17
CA LYS A 222 14.96 2.48 23.47
C LYS A 222 14.51 2.46 22.02
N ILE A 223 15.46 2.23 21.13
CA ILE A 223 15.21 2.00 19.71
C ILE A 223 15.85 0.66 19.36
N THR A 224 15.05 -0.40 19.31
CA THR A 224 15.55 -1.73 18.91
C THR A 224 15.38 -2.02 17.42
N GLU A 225 14.70 -1.16 16.67
CA GLU A 225 14.45 -1.39 15.25
C GLU A 225 15.66 -0.98 14.41
N GLU A 226 16.29 -1.95 13.76
CA GLU A 226 17.22 -1.71 12.66
C GLU A 226 16.43 -1.22 11.43
N GLU A 227 17.01 -0.30 10.65
CA GLU A 227 16.37 0.26 9.46
C GLU A 227 15.70 -0.82 8.58
N ALA A 228 14.39 -0.69 8.39
CA ALA A 228 13.56 -1.67 7.71
C ALA A 228 14.07 -2.03 6.30
N ASN A 229 13.93 -3.33 5.96
CA ASN A 229 14.23 -3.95 4.67
C ASN A 229 14.10 -3.02 3.45
N ARG A 230 15.13 -2.98 2.61
CA ARG A 230 15.15 -2.22 1.35
C ARG A 230 13.90 -2.52 0.51
N SER A 231 13.26 -1.48 -0.02
CA SER A 231 12.14 -1.62 -0.97
C SER A 231 12.62 -2.35 -2.23
N LEU A 232 11.80 -3.26 -2.77
CA LEU A 232 12.08 -3.88 -4.07
C LEU A 232 11.79 -2.85 -5.16
N THR A 233 12.72 -2.62 -6.08
CA THR A 233 12.55 -1.66 -7.17
C THR A 233 13.17 -2.16 -8.47
N GLY A 234 12.59 -1.77 -9.61
CA GLY A 234 13.07 -2.19 -10.92
C GLY A 234 12.92 -3.70 -11.13
N ASN A 235 14.02 -4.38 -11.48
CA ASN A 235 14.01 -5.80 -11.85
C ASN A 235 13.43 -6.70 -10.76
N SER A 236 13.83 -6.54 -9.49
CA SER A 236 13.37 -7.39 -8.40
C SER A 236 11.86 -7.29 -8.17
N GLN A 237 11.30 -6.08 -8.32
CA GLN A 237 9.86 -5.84 -8.28
C GLN A 237 9.15 -6.47 -9.48
N GLU A 238 9.69 -6.32 -10.69
CA GLU A 238 9.09 -6.86 -11.90
C GLU A 238 9.10 -8.39 -11.93
N ILE A 239 10.22 -9.00 -11.52
CA ILE A 239 10.33 -10.46 -11.37
C ILE A 239 9.26 -10.95 -10.40
N LEU A 240 9.15 -10.34 -9.21
CA LEU A 240 8.14 -10.75 -8.23
C LEU A 240 6.71 -10.51 -8.73
N ARG A 241 6.46 -9.43 -9.47
CA ARG A 241 5.16 -9.15 -10.12
C ARG A 241 4.78 -10.26 -11.11
N ILE A 242 5.73 -10.73 -11.91
CA ILE A 242 5.51 -11.84 -12.85
C ILE A 242 5.26 -13.14 -12.09
N VAL A 243 6.06 -13.42 -11.05
CA VAL A 243 5.93 -14.63 -10.23
C VAL A 243 4.60 -14.66 -9.47
N ASN A 244 4.07 -13.51 -9.06
CA ASN A 244 2.71 -13.40 -8.51
C ASN A 244 1.61 -13.90 -9.47
N THR A 245 1.91 -14.07 -10.77
CA THR A 245 0.95 -14.65 -11.72
C THR A 245 0.79 -16.17 -11.61
N VAL A 246 1.73 -16.84 -10.93
CA VAL A 246 1.75 -18.31 -10.77
C VAL A 246 1.83 -18.73 -9.30
N LEU A 247 1.97 -17.78 -8.36
CA LEU A 247 2.13 -18.09 -6.94
C LEU A 247 0.85 -18.66 -6.30
N PRO A 248 0.94 -19.82 -5.62
CA PRO A 248 -0.17 -20.38 -4.88
C PRO A 248 -0.61 -19.46 -3.73
N ASP A 249 -1.82 -19.69 -3.22
CA ASP A 249 -2.33 -19.06 -2.01
C ASP A 249 -1.73 -19.77 -0.77
N ASP A 250 -0.40 -19.79 -0.64
CA ASP A 250 0.32 -20.45 0.45
C ASP A 250 1.35 -19.50 1.09
N ASP A 251 1.24 -19.28 2.39
CA ASP A 251 2.08 -18.33 3.14
C ASP A 251 3.55 -18.74 3.20
N LYS A 252 3.86 -20.05 3.27
CA LYS A 252 5.24 -20.54 3.32
C LYS A 252 5.92 -20.33 1.98
N VAL A 253 5.26 -20.71 0.88
CA VAL A 253 5.75 -20.50 -0.49
C VAL A 253 5.93 -19.01 -0.76
N ARG A 254 4.93 -18.18 -0.45
CA ARG A 254 5.02 -16.72 -0.62
C ARG A 254 6.15 -16.10 0.20
N THR A 255 6.39 -16.61 1.41
CA THR A 255 7.50 -16.13 2.26
C THR A 255 8.84 -16.48 1.65
N LEU A 256 9.02 -17.71 1.16
CA LEU A 256 10.24 -18.14 0.48
C LEU A 256 10.54 -17.26 -0.73
N VAL A 257 9.54 -17.04 -1.58
CA VAL A 257 9.70 -16.23 -2.80
C VAL A 257 9.98 -14.76 -2.48
N ARG A 258 9.31 -14.18 -1.48
CA ARG A 258 9.60 -12.82 -1.01
C ARG A 258 11.04 -12.67 -0.50
N GLN A 259 11.53 -13.65 0.25
CA GLN A 259 12.91 -13.64 0.75
C GLN A 259 13.92 -13.71 -0.41
N ALA A 260 13.68 -14.57 -1.42
CA ALA A 260 14.52 -14.62 -2.61
C ALA A 260 14.53 -13.28 -3.38
N ALA A 261 13.39 -12.62 -3.54
CA ALA A 261 13.33 -11.28 -4.15
C ALA A 261 14.15 -10.25 -3.36
N GLN A 262 14.10 -10.32 -2.03
CA GLN A 262 14.86 -9.42 -1.15
C GLN A 262 16.36 -9.65 -1.25
N ASP A 263 16.80 -10.90 -1.36
CA ASP A 263 18.21 -11.24 -1.59
C ASP A 263 18.71 -10.64 -2.91
N CYS A 264 17.92 -10.72 -4.00
CA CYS A 264 18.29 -10.11 -5.28
C CYS A 264 18.54 -8.60 -5.15
N GLU A 265 17.74 -7.90 -4.35
CA GLU A 265 17.96 -6.47 -4.11
C GLU A 265 19.24 -6.22 -3.27
N ASN A 266 19.61 -7.15 -2.40
CA ASN A 266 20.83 -7.06 -1.60
C ASN A 266 22.10 -7.31 -2.43
N TYR A 267 22.02 -8.19 -3.44
CA TYR A 267 23.13 -8.52 -4.36
C TYR A 267 23.08 -7.76 -5.69
N LYS A 268 22.22 -6.74 -5.77
CA LYS A 268 22.02 -5.93 -6.97
C LYS A 268 23.31 -5.23 -7.38
N ASP A 269 23.61 -5.25 -8.67
CA ASP A 269 24.77 -4.53 -9.20
C ASP A 269 24.65 -3.02 -8.87
N PRO A 270 25.69 -2.37 -8.31
CA PRO A 270 25.66 -0.94 -8.00
C PRO A 270 25.37 -0.05 -9.21
N GLN A 271 25.70 -0.50 -10.43
CA GLN A 271 25.39 0.19 -11.69
C GLN A 271 23.93 0.02 -12.12
N ASN A 272 23.16 -0.88 -11.48
CA ASN A 272 21.72 -1.02 -11.66
C ASN A 272 20.98 0.06 -10.84
N ASN A 273 21.26 1.32 -11.14
CA ASN A 273 20.76 2.50 -10.42
C ASN A 273 19.57 3.18 -11.11
N PHE A 274 18.84 2.44 -11.95
CA PHE A 274 17.73 2.94 -12.74
C PHE A 274 16.62 3.54 -11.87
N VAL A 275 15.86 4.43 -12.50
CA VAL A 275 14.73 5.14 -11.89
C VAL A 275 13.46 4.86 -12.65
N MET A 276 12.33 4.77 -11.94
CA MET A 276 11.08 4.28 -12.54
C MET A 276 10.39 5.30 -13.46
N PHE A 277 10.52 6.59 -13.16
CA PHE A 277 9.99 7.67 -14.00
C PHE A 277 11.06 8.21 -14.94
N SER A 278 10.73 8.47 -16.21
CA SER A 278 11.50 9.43 -17.02
C SER A 278 11.39 10.85 -16.44
N GLU A 279 12.16 11.79 -16.97
CA GLU A 279 12.03 13.20 -16.59
C GLU A 279 10.65 13.77 -16.94
N GLU A 280 10.18 13.53 -18.16
CA GLU A 280 8.86 13.96 -18.61
C GLU A 280 7.74 13.34 -17.76
N GLU A 281 7.84 12.04 -17.47
CA GLU A 281 6.84 11.34 -16.66
C GLU A 281 6.83 11.81 -15.22
N PHE A 282 8.01 12.09 -14.64
CA PHE A 282 8.12 12.65 -13.30
C PHE A 282 7.44 14.02 -13.24
N ASN A 283 7.76 14.94 -14.16
CA ASN A 283 7.18 16.28 -14.20
C ASN A 283 5.66 16.21 -14.39
N LYS A 284 5.19 15.35 -15.30
CA LYS A 284 3.76 15.12 -15.52
C LYS A 284 3.07 14.52 -14.29
N PHE A 285 3.69 13.55 -13.62
CA PHE A 285 3.13 12.87 -12.45
C PHE A 285 3.02 13.82 -11.27
N MET A 286 4.11 14.52 -10.95
CA MET A 286 4.22 15.44 -9.81
C MET A 286 3.42 16.73 -10.03
N GLY A 287 3.42 17.27 -11.26
CA GLY A 287 2.66 18.47 -11.62
C GLY A 287 1.15 18.35 -11.39
N ARG A 288 0.60 17.13 -11.31
CA ARG A 288 -0.81 16.91 -10.92
C ARG A 288 -1.12 17.37 -9.49
N TYR A 289 -0.10 17.41 -8.63
CA TYR A 289 -0.24 17.64 -7.20
C TYR A 289 0.43 18.93 -6.72
N GLU A 290 1.19 19.61 -7.58
CA GLU A 290 1.98 20.81 -7.25
C GLU A 290 1.16 21.87 -6.51
N LYS A 291 0.07 22.35 -7.11
CA LYS A 291 -0.86 23.33 -6.49
C LYS A 291 -1.35 22.89 -5.11
N TRP A 292 -1.65 21.59 -4.95
CA TRP A 292 -2.16 21.06 -3.68
C TRP A 292 -1.05 20.90 -2.63
N ASN A 293 0.17 20.59 -3.07
CA ASN A 293 1.35 20.56 -2.21
C ASN A 293 1.71 21.96 -1.70
N GLU A 294 1.64 22.98 -2.54
CA GLU A 294 1.79 24.40 -2.15
C GLU A 294 0.75 24.80 -1.10
N ALA A 295 -0.51 24.40 -1.31
CA ALA A 295 -1.58 24.67 -0.35
C ALA A 295 -1.31 24.00 1.02
N ILE A 296 -0.77 22.77 1.05
CA ILE A 296 -0.38 22.13 2.32
C ILE A 296 0.76 22.89 3.00
N ALA A 297 1.80 23.27 2.25
CA ALA A 297 2.94 24.01 2.78
C ALA A 297 2.49 25.33 3.44
N LYS A 298 1.55 26.04 2.82
CA LYS A 298 0.99 27.27 3.35
C LYS A 298 0.03 27.05 4.51
N ASP A 299 -0.98 26.20 4.32
CA ASP A 299 -2.14 26.11 5.21
C ASP A 299 -1.87 25.28 6.47
N TYR A 300 -0.96 24.30 6.41
CA TYR A 300 -0.67 23.37 7.51
C TYR A 300 0.76 23.50 8.07
N LEU A 301 1.73 23.91 7.26
CA LEU A 301 3.12 24.06 7.70
C LEU A 301 3.55 25.52 7.86
N HIS A 302 2.72 26.47 7.41
CA HIS A 302 2.97 27.91 7.50
C HIS A 302 4.31 28.35 6.90
N GLN A 303 4.70 27.75 5.78
CA GLN A 303 5.93 28.05 5.06
C GLN A 303 5.65 28.40 3.59
N GLU A 304 6.49 29.26 3.03
CA GLU A 304 6.48 29.59 1.59
C GLU A 304 7.32 28.61 0.76
N GLU A 305 8.22 27.86 1.41
CA GLU A 305 9.06 26.88 0.74
C GLU A 305 8.23 25.70 0.19
N PRO A 306 8.60 25.16 -0.99
CA PRO A 306 7.95 23.98 -1.54
C PRO A 306 7.90 22.82 -0.55
N LEU A 307 6.74 22.13 -0.53
CA LEU A 307 6.51 20.99 0.35
C LEU A 307 7.57 19.88 0.16
N PHE A 308 7.95 19.64 -1.09
CA PHE A 308 8.94 18.63 -1.48
C PHE A 308 9.98 19.19 -2.44
N ASP A 309 11.20 18.63 -2.40
CA ASP A 309 12.20 18.86 -3.44
C ASP A 309 11.71 18.24 -4.76
N MET A 310 11.57 19.07 -5.79
CA MET A 310 11.11 18.67 -7.12
C MET A 310 12.26 18.16 -8.00
N LYS A 311 13.48 18.01 -7.47
CA LYS A 311 14.58 17.35 -8.18
C LYS A 311 14.30 15.84 -8.31
N ARG A 312 14.21 15.38 -9.56
CA ARG A 312 14.16 13.95 -9.91
C ARG A 312 15.51 13.30 -9.59
N LYS A 313 15.47 12.05 -9.12
CA LYS A 313 16.68 11.24 -8.95
C LYS A 313 17.35 11.00 -10.32
N GLU A 314 18.66 11.20 -10.38
CA GLU A 314 19.46 10.92 -11.59
C GLU A 314 19.50 9.42 -11.87
N GLY A 315 19.46 9.07 -13.16
CA GLY A 315 19.44 7.68 -13.61
C GLY A 315 18.65 7.50 -14.90
N GLU A 316 19.02 6.43 -15.62
CA GLU A 316 18.30 5.93 -16.78
C GLU A 316 16.91 5.43 -16.36
N ARG A 317 15.90 5.67 -17.22
CA ARG A 317 14.54 5.16 -16.97
C ARG A 317 14.57 3.64 -17.03
N TRP A 318 14.03 2.98 -16.01
CA TRP A 318 13.85 1.52 -16.01
C TRP A 318 12.81 1.10 -17.06
N THR A 319 13.10 0.04 -17.81
CA THR A 319 12.15 -0.68 -18.67
C THR A 319 12.28 -2.19 -18.44
N PRO A 320 11.30 -3.02 -18.86
CA PRO A 320 11.41 -4.47 -18.77
C PRO A 320 12.65 -5.06 -19.48
N GLU A 321 13.18 -4.37 -20.49
CA GLU A 321 14.39 -4.71 -21.24
C GLU A 321 15.69 -4.27 -20.55
N ASN A 322 15.64 -4.05 -19.23
CA ASN A 322 16.79 -3.66 -18.42
C ASN A 322 17.97 -4.62 -18.63
N ARG A 323 19.16 -4.08 -18.89
CA ARG A 323 20.37 -4.86 -19.18
C ARG A 323 20.78 -5.84 -18.07
N PHE A 324 20.39 -5.60 -16.82
CA PHE A 324 20.67 -6.48 -15.68
C PHE A 324 19.56 -7.50 -15.40
N MET A 325 18.43 -7.45 -16.13
CA MET A 325 17.26 -8.30 -15.89
C MET A 325 17.61 -9.78 -15.92
N TYR A 326 18.42 -10.20 -16.91
CA TYR A 326 18.82 -11.59 -17.06
C TYR A 326 19.57 -12.11 -15.82
N GLU A 327 20.58 -11.36 -15.35
CA GLU A 327 21.33 -11.75 -14.16
C GLU A 327 20.45 -11.76 -12.91
N ASP A 328 19.55 -10.78 -12.76
CA ASP A 328 18.64 -10.70 -11.62
C ASP A 328 17.62 -11.85 -11.59
N ILE A 329 17.15 -12.31 -12.76
CA ILE A 329 16.34 -13.52 -12.91
C ILE A 329 17.14 -14.74 -12.45
N VAL A 330 18.39 -14.90 -12.89
CA VAL A 330 19.25 -16.02 -12.49
C VAL A 330 19.51 -16.00 -10.99
N ARG A 331 19.83 -14.83 -10.41
CA ARG A 331 20.00 -14.65 -8.95
C ARG A 331 18.73 -15.03 -8.20
N PHE A 332 17.56 -14.64 -8.70
CA PHE A 332 16.28 -14.92 -8.05
C PHE A 332 15.99 -16.41 -8.01
N PHE A 333 16.03 -17.10 -9.15
CA PHE A 333 15.79 -18.55 -9.20
C PHE A 333 16.88 -19.33 -8.48
N GLY A 334 18.14 -18.92 -8.56
CA GLY A 334 19.23 -19.49 -7.78
C GLY A 334 18.98 -19.36 -6.27
N GLY A 335 18.51 -18.20 -5.81
CA GLY A 335 18.14 -17.98 -4.41
C GLY A 335 16.98 -18.87 -3.95
N VAL A 336 15.96 -19.05 -4.79
CA VAL A 336 14.85 -19.99 -4.53
C VAL A 336 15.37 -21.42 -4.38
N VAL A 337 16.19 -21.90 -5.32
CA VAL A 337 16.75 -23.28 -5.29
C VAL A 337 17.62 -23.50 -4.06
N ILE A 338 18.51 -22.56 -3.73
CA ILE A 338 19.38 -22.66 -2.55
C ILE A 338 18.55 -22.73 -1.26
N ARG A 339 17.49 -21.89 -1.14
CA ARG A 339 16.59 -21.92 0.01
C ARG A 339 15.85 -23.25 0.11
N GLN A 340 15.32 -23.74 -1.01
CA GLN A 340 14.64 -25.03 -1.07
C GLN A 340 15.57 -26.19 -0.65
N GLN A 341 16.82 -26.19 -1.14
CA GLN A 341 17.81 -27.20 -0.77
C GLN A 341 18.10 -27.20 0.74
N ARG A 342 18.26 -26.01 1.37
CA ARG A 342 18.43 -25.90 2.83
C ARG A 342 17.23 -26.43 3.61
N TYR A 343 16.01 -26.19 3.13
CA TYR A 343 14.81 -26.79 3.75
C TYR A 343 14.80 -28.31 3.63
N ILE A 344 15.20 -28.86 2.48
CA ILE A 344 15.31 -30.31 2.28
C ILE A 344 16.35 -30.92 3.22
N GLU A 345 17.51 -30.30 3.37
CA GLU A 345 18.56 -30.74 4.29
C GLU A 345 18.11 -30.71 5.76
N ALA A 346 17.38 -29.67 6.17
CA ALA A 346 16.81 -29.59 7.51
C ALA A 346 15.79 -30.72 7.76
N LEU A 347 14.89 -30.95 6.81
CA LEU A 347 13.92 -32.06 6.89
C LEU A 347 14.61 -33.42 6.94
N GLN A 348 15.66 -33.62 6.16
CA GLN A 348 16.41 -34.88 6.17
C GLN A 348 17.09 -35.12 7.53
N LYS A 349 17.61 -34.07 8.16
CA LYS A 349 18.20 -34.14 9.51
C LYS A 349 17.13 -34.48 10.56
N ASP A 350 15.96 -33.86 10.49
CA ASP A 350 14.85 -34.14 11.40
C ASP A 350 14.37 -35.59 11.25
N ILE A 351 14.22 -36.07 10.00
CA ILE A 351 13.86 -37.47 9.70
C ILE A 351 14.89 -38.45 10.26
N ASN A 352 16.19 -38.17 10.10
CA ASN A 352 17.24 -39.04 10.62
C ASN A 352 17.23 -39.08 12.16
N THR A 353 17.04 -37.93 12.81
CA THR A 353 16.91 -37.84 14.28
C THR A 353 15.72 -38.66 14.79
N LEU A 354 14.58 -38.57 14.12
CA LEU A 354 13.39 -39.36 14.45
C LEU A 354 13.61 -40.87 14.24
N LYS A 355 14.33 -41.26 13.19
CA LYS A 355 14.69 -42.66 12.95
C LYS A 355 15.61 -43.21 14.03
N GLU A 356 16.62 -42.44 14.45
CA GLU A 356 17.55 -42.82 15.52
C GLU A 356 16.81 -42.98 16.86
N SER A 357 15.99 -42.00 17.25
CA SER A 357 15.16 -42.09 18.46
C SER A 357 14.22 -43.30 18.45
N ARG A 358 13.63 -43.62 17.30
CA ARG A 358 12.78 -44.82 17.15
C ARG A 358 13.59 -46.12 17.25
N LEU A 359 14.82 -46.15 16.73
CA LEU A 359 15.71 -47.30 16.81
C LEU A 359 16.18 -47.54 18.25
N GLU A 360 16.49 -46.48 18.99
CA GLU A 360 16.82 -46.56 20.42
C GLU A 360 15.64 -47.06 21.25
N ALA A 361 14.43 -46.54 21.00
CA ALA A 361 13.21 -47.01 21.65
C ALA A 361 12.93 -48.49 21.35
N ALA A 362 13.18 -48.95 20.12
CA ALA A 362 13.02 -50.35 19.74
C ALA A 362 14.06 -51.27 20.42
N LYS A 363 15.33 -50.85 20.52
CA LYS A 363 16.35 -51.61 21.25
C LYS A 363 16.04 -51.72 22.75
N GLY A 364 15.56 -50.64 23.36
CA GLY A 364 15.11 -50.66 24.76
C GLY A 364 13.93 -51.61 25.03
N LEU A 365 13.15 -51.95 23.99
CA LEU A 365 12.07 -52.94 24.07
C LEU A 365 12.57 -54.39 23.84
N GLU A 366 13.62 -54.60 23.04
CA GLU A 366 14.22 -55.93 22.80
C GLU A 366 15.06 -56.42 23.99
N ASP A 367 15.72 -55.53 24.73
CA ASP A 367 16.52 -55.86 25.92
C ASP A 367 15.65 -56.19 27.15
N ALA A 368 14.36 -55.85 27.13
CA ALA A 368 13.39 -56.31 28.11
C ALA A 368 12.99 -57.75 27.77
N ASN A 369 13.19 -58.71 28.68
CA ASN A 369 12.81 -60.11 28.47
C ASN A 369 11.27 -60.23 28.55
N VAL A 370 10.59 -59.85 27.47
CA VAL A 370 9.13 -59.65 27.47
C VAL A 370 8.37 -60.96 27.30
N ASP A 371 7.31 -61.15 28.10
CA ASP A 371 6.47 -62.34 28.08
C ASP A 371 5.60 -62.45 26.81
N GLU A 372 4.97 -63.60 26.62
CA GLU A 372 4.19 -63.94 25.42
C GLU A 372 2.91 -63.08 25.26
N GLU A 373 2.41 -62.52 26.36
CA GLU A 373 1.28 -61.59 26.38
C GLU A 373 1.71 -60.21 25.85
N THR A 374 2.92 -59.78 26.20
CA THR A 374 3.50 -58.54 25.71
C THR A 374 3.89 -58.63 24.22
N LYS A 375 4.33 -59.81 23.73
CA LYS A 375 4.49 -60.04 22.29
C LYS A 375 3.18 -59.88 21.51
N LYS A 376 2.05 -60.38 22.03
CA LYS A 376 0.72 -60.17 21.42
C LYS A 376 0.33 -58.70 21.40
N ILE A 377 0.59 -57.97 22.49
CA ILE A 377 0.36 -56.53 22.57
C ILE A 377 1.21 -55.78 21.53
N LEU A 378 2.50 -56.12 21.39
CA LEU A 378 3.39 -55.53 20.39
C LEU A 378 2.95 -55.85 18.96
N GLN A 379 2.45 -57.06 18.69
CA GLN A 379 1.94 -57.45 17.37
C GLN A 379 0.66 -56.68 17.01
N SER A 380 -0.26 -56.50 17.97
CA SER A 380 -1.45 -55.67 17.82
C SER A 380 -1.11 -54.18 17.61
N LEU A 381 -0.15 -53.66 18.36
CA LEU A 381 0.38 -52.30 18.18
C LEU A 381 1.03 -52.12 16.80
N SER A 382 1.77 -53.12 16.32
CA SER A 382 2.37 -53.11 14.98
C SER A 382 1.31 -53.04 13.88
N GLU A 383 0.24 -53.84 13.98
CA GLU A 383 -0.90 -53.78 13.06
C GLU A 383 -1.62 -52.44 13.11
N GLN A 384 -1.81 -51.85 14.30
CA GLN A 384 -2.37 -50.51 14.45
C GLN A 384 -1.50 -49.44 13.78
N ILE A 385 -0.18 -49.50 13.95
CA ILE A 385 0.76 -48.58 13.32
C ILE A 385 0.73 -48.70 11.79
N ILE A 386 0.67 -49.92 11.26
CA ILE A 386 0.56 -50.16 9.80
C ILE A 386 -0.75 -49.58 9.25
N ASN A 387 -1.86 -49.75 9.96
CA ASN A 387 -3.14 -49.18 9.56
C ASN A 387 -3.13 -47.64 9.63
N GLN A 388 -2.56 -47.06 10.70
CA GLN A 388 -2.35 -45.62 10.79
C GLN A 388 -1.47 -45.08 9.66
N GLN A 389 -0.40 -45.79 9.29
CA GLN A 389 0.44 -45.40 8.14
C GLN A 389 -0.34 -45.42 6.82
N LYS A 390 -1.18 -46.43 6.58
CA LYS A 390 -2.05 -46.48 5.40
C LYS A 390 -3.06 -45.34 5.38
N ASP A 391 -3.62 -44.99 6.54
CA ASP A 391 -4.57 -43.87 6.66
C ASP A 391 -3.87 -42.53 6.47
N ILE A 392 -2.66 -42.35 6.99
CA ILE A 392 -1.80 -41.19 6.71
C ILE A 392 -1.49 -41.09 5.22
N GLN A 393 -1.15 -42.20 4.56
CA GLN A 393 -0.87 -42.22 3.11
C GLN A 393 -2.09 -41.82 2.29
N ARG A 394 -3.28 -42.35 2.62
CA ARG A 394 -4.54 -41.93 2.00
C ARG A 394 -4.85 -40.46 2.27
N ALA A 395 -4.58 -39.96 3.47
CA ALA A 395 -4.75 -38.56 3.81
C ALA A 395 -3.79 -37.66 3.00
N LEU A 396 -2.55 -38.10 2.77
CA LEU A 396 -1.58 -37.40 1.90
C LEU A 396 -2.05 -37.36 0.44
N GLU A 397 -2.50 -38.48 -0.14
CA GLU A 397 -3.04 -38.51 -1.50
C GLU A 397 -4.29 -37.62 -1.66
N ASN A 398 -5.13 -37.56 -0.63
CA ASN A 398 -6.28 -36.65 -0.61
C ASN A 398 -5.84 -35.19 -0.45
N SER A 399 -4.78 -34.91 0.33
CA SER A 399 -4.17 -33.57 0.42
C SER A 399 -3.65 -33.11 -0.94
N GLU A 400 -2.94 -33.95 -1.69
CA GLU A 400 -2.43 -33.60 -3.03
C GLU A 400 -3.56 -33.23 -4.00
N LYS A 401 -4.70 -33.95 -3.95
CA LYS A 401 -5.88 -33.61 -4.74
C LYS A 401 -6.51 -32.28 -4.30
N ILE A 402 -6.56 -32.01 -3.00
CA ILE A 402 -7.05 -30.74 -2.44
C ILE A 402 -6.13 -29.59 -2.87
N ASP A 403 -4.81 -29.79 -2.80
CA ASP A 403 -3.81 -28.81 -3.21
C ASP A 403 -3.91 -28.53 -4.72
N ALA A 404 -4.09 -29.56 -5.55
CA ALA A 404 -4.32 -29.38 -6.99
C ALA A 404 -5.60 -28.57 -7.31
N VAL A 405 -6.68 -28.77 -6.54
CA VAL A 405 -7.91 -27.97 -6.65
C VAL A 405 -7.67 -26.53 -6.17
N ARG A 406 -6.93 -26.35 -5.07
CA ARG A 406 -6.54 -25.04 -4.53
C ARG A 406 -5.69 -24.26 -5.53
N ASP A 407 -4.72 -24.91 -6.17
CA ASP A 407 -3.85 -24.31 -7.19
C ASP A 407 -4.65 -23.89 -8.42
N LYS A 408 -5.58 -24.72 -8.90
CA LYS A 408 -6.49 -24.34 -9.99
C LYS A 408 -7.38 -23.16 -9.63
N ASN A 409 -7.96 -23.14 -8.43
CA ASN A 409 -8.75 -22.00 -7.96
C ASN A 409 -7.92 -20.73 -7.88
N GLN A 410 -6.68 -20.83 -7.41
CA GLN A 410 -5.74 -19.72 -7.37
C GLN A 410 -5.36 -19.26 -8.77
N GLU A 411 -5.09 -20.16 -9.71
CA GLU A 411 -4.82 -19.83 -11.11
C GLU A 411 -5.98 -19.03 -11.72
N VAL A 412 -7.23 -19.46 -11.50
CA VAL A 412 -8.44 -18.74 -11.94
C VAL A 412 -8.51 -17.36 -11.31
N LYS A 413 -8.25 -17.24 -10.01
CA LYS A 413 -8.22 -15.96 -9.28
C LYS A 413 -7.16 -15.02 -9.87
N VAL A 414 -5.93 -15.49 -10.10
CA VAL A 414 -4.88 -14.66 -10.70
C VAL A 414 -5.24 -14.27 -12.13
N ARG A 415 -5.70 -15.20 -12.98
CA ARG A 415 -6.15 -14.89 -14.34
C ARG A 415 -7.24 -13.80 -14.33
N SER A 416 -8.19 -13.87 -13.40
CA SER A 416 -9.21 -12.83 -13.22
C SER A 416 -8.60 -11.47 -12.87
N LEU A 417 -7.61 -11.41 -11.97
CA LEU A 417 -6.91 -10.17 -11.62
C LEU A 417 -6.14 -9.60 -12.81
N THR A 418 -5.44 -10.45 -13.57
CA THR A 418 -4.66 -10.05 -14.76
C THR A 418 -5.57 -9.51 -15.86
N VAL A 419 -6.62 -10.25 -16.23
CA VAL A 419 -7.62 -9.80 -17.22
C VAL A 419 -8.29 -8.51 -16.75
N GLY A 420 -8.58 -8.38 -15.45
CA GLY A 420 -9.10 -7.14 -14.87
C GLY A 420 -8.17 -5.95 -15.08
N ASN A 421 -6.85 -6.15 -15.02
CA ASN A 421 -5.88 -5.09 -15.32
C ASN A 421 -5.83 -4.77 -16.82
N GLU A 422 -5.81 -5.78 -17.69
CA GLU A 422 -5.80 -5.60 -19.16
C GLU A 422 -7.04 -4.87 -19.67
N LEU A 423 -8.24 -5.23 -19.18
CA LEU A 423 -9.49 -4.53 -19.52
C LEU A 423 -9.45 -3.06 -19.14
N ILE A 424 -8.81 -2.74 -18.02
CA ILE A 424 -8.66 -1.36 -17.58
C ILE A 424 -7.67 -0.62 -18.47
N ASP A 425 -6.58 -1.26 -18.89
CA ASP A 425 -5.62 -0.65 -19.82
C ASP A 425 -6.28 -0.36 -21.17
N LEU A 426 -7.01 -1.33 -21.73
CA LEU A 426 -7.80 -1.15 -22.96
C LEU A 426 -8.81 0.00 -22.86
N ARG A 427 -9.52 0.10 -21.72
CA ARG A 427 -10.46 1.20 -21.50
C ARG A 427 -9.75 2.56 -21.45
N GLN A 428 -8.56 2.61 -20.86
CA GLN A 428 -7.81 3.86 -20.80
C GLN A 428 -7.27 4.26 -22.18
N ASP A 429 -6.84 3.30 -22.99
CA ASP A 429 -6.39 3.55 -24.36
C ASP A 429 -7.57 4.05 -25.21
N TYR A 430 -8.74 3.45 -25.04
CA TYR A 430 -9.98 3.94 -25.63
C TYR A 430 -10.32 5.37 -25.18
N ASP A 431 -10.25 5.68 -23.88
CA ASP A 431 -10.51 7.03 -23.36
C ASP A 431 -9.49 8.07 -23.87
N ALA A 432 -8.22 7.67 -24.06
CA ALA A 432 -7.17 8.52 -24.63
C ALA A 432 -7.46 8.81 -26.11
N LEU A 433 -7.76 7.78 -26.90
CA LEU A 433 -8.18 7.92 -28.31
C LEU A 433 -9.42 8.82 -28.43
N GLN A 434 -10.40 8.68 -27.54
CA GLN A 434 -11.58 9.55 -27.51
C GLN A 434 -11.24 11.01 -27.20
N LYS A 435 -10.27 11.27 -26.30
CA LYS A 435 -9.80 12.63 -25.99
C LYS A 435 -9.05 13.25 -27.15
N GLU A 436 -8.19 12.49 -27.84
CA GLU A 436 -7.49 12.93 -29.05
C GLU A 436 -8.50 13.23 -30.16
N THR A 437 -9.42 12.31 -30.43
CA THR A 437 -10.49 12.51 -31.43
C THR A 437 -11.31 13.78 -31.15
N LYS A 438 -11.64 14.06 -29.87
CA LYS A 438 -12.34 15.29 -29.46
C LYS A 438 -11.47 16.53 -29.61
N LYS A 439 -10.16 16.45 -29.33
CA LYS A 439 -9.20 17.55 -29.48
C LYS A 439 -9.04 17.90 -30.96
N ASP A 440 -8.90 16.90 -31.82
CA ASP A 440 -8.80 17.06 -33.27
C ASP A 440 -10.10 17.63 -33.85
N SER A 441 -11.25 17.12 -33.43
CA SER A 441 -12.56 17.68 -33.81
C SER A 441 -12.73 19.15 -33.39
N LYS A 442 -12.18 19.53 -32.24
CA LYS A 442 -12.21 20.92 -31.74
C LYS A 442 -11.24 21.81 -32.53
N ALA A 443 -10.05 21.30 -32.86
CA ALA A 443 -9.07 21.99 -33.69
C ALA A 443 -9.60 22.24 -35.11
N ILE A 444 -10.21 21.23 -35.75
CA ILE A 444 -10.84 21.34 -37.08
C ILE A 444 -11.99 22.37 -37.07
N ARG A 445 -12.83 22.37 -36.02
CA ARG A 445 -13.89 23.40 -35.87
C ARG A 445 -13.34 24.81 -35.69
N GLN A 446 -12.21 24.95 -35.01
CA GLN A 446 -11.57 26.25 -34.79
C GLN A 446 -10.96 26.77 -36.10
N GLU A 447 -10.23 25.92 -36.83
CA GLU A 447 -9.63 26.25 -38.12
C GLU A 447 -10.72 26.60 -39.17
N SER A 448 -11.83 25.85 -39.18
CA SER A 448 -12.97 26.16 -40.04
C SER A 448 -13.60 27.53 -39.72
N LYS A 449 -13.72 27.90 -38.45
CA LYS A 449 -14.21 29.22 -38.04
C LYS A 449 -13.27 30.36 -38.43
N GLU A 450 -11.96 30.13 -38.35
CA GLU A 450 -10.95 31.10 -38.76
C GLU A 450 -10.97 31.31 -40.28
N ARG A 451 -11.04 30.23 -41.07
CA ARG A 451 -11.23 30.31 -42.53
C ARG A 451 -12.54 31.01 -42.92
N ASP A 452 -13.63 30.75 -42.22
CA ASP A 452 -14.92 31.43 -42.45
C ASP A 452 -14.84 32.94 -42.17
N LYS A 453 -14.03 33.34 -41.18
CA LYS A 453 -13.81 34.74 -40.82
C LYS A 453 -12.94 35.44 -41.87
N GLU A 454 -11.88 34.79 -42.34
CA GLU A 454 -11.04 35.27 -43.44
C GLU A 454 -11.83 35.41 -44.74
N LEU A 455 -12.63 34.40 -45.10
CA LEU A 455 -13.47 34.44 -46.29
C LEU A 455 -14.46 35.60 -46.24
N LYS A 456 -15.11 35.84 -45.08
CA LYS A 456 -16.01 36.99 -44.89
C LYS A 456 -15.28 38.33 -44.95
N ALA A 457 -14.03 38.40 -44.50
CA ALA A 457 -13.21 39.60 -44.62
C ALA A 457 -12.83 39.89 -46.08
N MET A 458 -12.40 38.87 -46.83
CA MET A 458 -12.10 38.97 -48.26
C MET A 458 -13.33 39.35 -49.08
N ILE A 459 -14.51 38.79 -48.77
CA ILE A 459 -15.78 39.17 -49.43
C ILE A 459 -16.08 40.66 -49.19
N ARG A 460 -15.95 41.16 -47.96
CA ARG A 460 -16.17 42.58 -47.64
C ARG A 460 -15.20 43.50 -48.37
N GLU A 461 -13.94 43.08 -48.48
CA GLU A 461 -12.91 43.84 -49.18
C GLU A 461 -13.20 43.88 -50.69
N LEU A 462 -13.57 42.75 -51.29
CA LEU A 462 -14.02 42.67 -52.68
C LEU A 462 -15.26 43.54 -52.93
N GLU A 463 -16.25 43.54 -52.05
CA GLU A 463 -17.45 44.39 -52.14
C GLU A 463 -17.13 45.90 -52.10
N GLN A 464 -15.98 46.30 -51.53
CA GLN A 464 -15.52 47.68 -51.49
C GLN A 464 -14.66 48.08 -52.71
N THR A 465 -14.25 47.13 -53.54
CA THR A 465 -13.46 47.43 -54.75
C THR A 465 -14.31 48.03 -55.87
N SER A 466 -13.74 49.00 -56.58
CA SER A 466 -14.36 49.64 -57.75
C SER A 466 -14.75 48.64 -58.85
N LEU A 467 -14.07 47.49 -58.92
CA LEU A 467 -14.36 46.39 -59.84
C LEU A 467 -15.70 45.71 -59.52
N TRP A 468 -16.00 45.50 -58.24
CA TRP A 468 -17.25 44.87 -57.80
C TRP A 468 -18.45 45.79 -58.04
N PHE A 469 -18.31 47.10 -57.80
CA PHE A 469 -19.33 48.09 -58.18
C PHE A 469 -19.59 48.11 -59.70
N ARG A 470 -18.54 48.01 -60.53
CA ARG A 470 -18.68 47.92 -61.99
C ARG A 470 -19.37 46.61 -62.42
N LEU A 471 -19.00 45.48 -61.83
CA LEU A 471 -19.63 44.18 -62.09
C LEU A 471 -21.10 44.15 -61.67
N ARG A 472 -21.44 44.65 -60.46
CA ARG A 472 -22.83 44.74 -59.99
C ARG A 472 -23.68 45.64 -60.88
N ARG A 473 -23.12 46.77 -61.34
CA ARG A 473 -23.79 47.68 -62.26
C ARG A 473 -24.03 47.02 -63.62
N LYS A 474 -23.04 46.32 -64.17
CA LYS A 474 -23.17 45.55 -65.42
C LYS A 474 -24.20 44.42 -65.28
N TRP A 475 -24.25 43.76 -64.12
CA TRP A 475 -25.18 42.67 -63.84
C TRP A 475 -26.63 43.17 -63.67
N ARG A 476 -26.85 44.32 -63.03
CA ARG A 476 -28.18 44.98 -62.99
C ARG A 476 -28.66 45.41 -64.38
N HIS A 477 -27.74 45.86 -65.23
CA HIS A 477 -28.03 46.20 -66.62
C HIS A 477 -28.45 44.97 -67.43
N ILE A 478 -27.76 43.85 -67.26
CA ILE A 478 -28.08 42.57 -67.92
C ILE A 478 -29.39 41.95 -67.40
N THR A 479 -29.69 42.12 -66.10
CA THR A 479 -30.89 41.53 -65.47
C THR A 479 -32.13 42.44 -65.48
N GLY A 480 -32.06 43.61 -66.14
CA GLY A 480 -33.19 44.53 -66.30
C GLY A 480 -33.68 45.19 -65.00
N LYS A 481 -32.84 45.25 -63.96
CA LYS A 481 -33.19 45.77 -62.63
C LYS A 481 -32.73 47.20 -62.38
N ASP A 482 -32.47 47.98 -63.43
CA ASP A 482 -32.13 49.41 -63.35
C ASP A 482 -33.38 50.32 -63.44
N LYS A 483 -34.44 49.97 -62.72
CA LYS A 483 -35.53 50.89 -62.37
C LYS A 483 -35.54 51.15 -60.88
#